data_AF-A0A1B8DC31-F1
#
_entry.id   AF-A0A1B8DC31-F1
#
_cell.length_a   1.000
_cell.length_b   1.000
_cell.length_c   1.000
_cell.angle_alpha   90.00
_cell.angle_beta   90.00
_cell.angle_gamma   90.00
#
_symmetry.space_group_name_H-M   'P 1'
#
loop_
_entity.id
_entity.type
_entity.pdbx_description
1 polymer ?
#
loop_
_entity_poly.entity_id
_entity_poly.type
_entity_poly.pdbx_seq_one_letter_code
_entity_poly.pdbx_strand_id
1 'polypeptide(L)'
;MAVAADSFLHLARPLGPTAVGIQPTTAPLNVIVQPQVVFSILDHALRRDPASNRVIGALLGVRSEDGMEVEVRNCFAINHTVPEEQVEVDVEYQKNMLALQLKANPREVLLGWYTTSLELNNFSALIQNFCASSATGTFPHPAIHLTVSTEAGKEIEAKAYISAPVGVNAERAAESCLFIPVPYEIRYVVAEQIGLELISGAKDVDARAAPVVTDAESLERAIEHALDLLERVSEYVSPVLDEEREPNNALGQFLMNALSLAPKVDAADVVRDLNNHIQDILVVSYLTNTIRTQIDLSQRLATATITLGSTDAIGGNTGGRGRRERRAWGAWRKGWKEGRTRWSWRCATEGAEGAKRGVDDGRA
;
A
#
# COMPACT_ATOMS: atom_id res chain seq x y z
N MET A 1 -10.69 11.05 -6.44
CA MET A 1 -10.84 12.09 -7.47
C MET A 1 -10.56 11.44 -8.81
N ALA A 2 -11.59 11.30 -9.65
CA ALA A 2 -11.44 10.68 -10.96
C ALA A 2 -10.67 11.64 -11.87
N VAL A 3 -9.43 11.29 -12.19
CA VAL A 3 -8.70 11.92 -13.30
C VAL A 3 -9.53 11.68 -14.56
N ALA A 4 -9.84 12.74 -15.29
CA ALA A 4 -10.57 12.66 -16.55
C ALA A 4 -9.85 11.65 -17.47
N ALA A 5 -10.50 10.52 -17.73
CA ALA A 5 -9.99 9.53 -18.66
C ALA A 5 -10.20 10.09 -20.07
N ASP A 6 -9.14 10.63 -20.66
CA ASP A 6 -9.15 10.98 -22.07
C ASP A 6 -9.47 9.72 -22.88
N SER A 7 -10.64 9.71 -23.53
CA SER A 7 -11.14 8.57 -24.29
C SER A 7 -10.42 8.51 -25.64
N PHE A 8 -9.37 7.71 -25.75
CA PHE A 8 -8.66 7.49 -27.00
C PHE A 8 -9.19 6.27 -27.75
N LEU A 9 -9.44 6.44 -29.05
CA LEU A 9 -9.81 5.36 -29.96
C LEU A 9 -8.54 4.61 -30.35
N HIS A 10 -8.33 3.41 -29.78
CA HIS A 10 -7.19 2.54 -30.07
C HIS A 10 -7.27 1.98 -31.50
N LEU A 11 -6.78 2.73 -32.49
CA LEU A 11 -6.60 2.26 -33.87
C LEU A 11 -5.25 1.54 -33.98
N ALA A 12 -5.23 0.23 -33.74
CA ALA A 12 -4.05 -0.58 -34.00
C ALA A 12 -3.94 -0.90 -35.51
N ARG A 13 -3.02 -0.25 -36.27
CA ARG A 13 -2.43 -0.74 -37.54
C ARG A 13 -1.40 0.23 -38.17
N PRO A 14 -0.49 -0.22 -39.07
CA PRO A 14 -0.02 -1.58 -39.38
C PRO A 14 1.46 -1.77 -38.97
N LEU A 15 1.79 -3.01 -38.59
CA LEU A 15 3.14 -3.42 -38.22
C LEU A 15 4.01 -3.63 -39.48
N GLY A 16 5.29 -3.30 -39.39
CA GLY A 16 6.28 -3.59 -40.45
C GLY A 16 6.40 -5.09 -40.76
N PRO A 17 7.13 -5.47 -41.82
CA PRO A 17 7.12 -6.85 -42.33
C PRO A 17 7.67 -7.83 -41.30
N THR A 18 6.79 -8.65 -40.72
CA THR A 18 7.13 -9.73 -39.80
C THR A 18 7.52 -11.00 -40.56
N ALA A 19 8.55 -11.70 -40.09
CA ALA A 19 8.81 -13.08 -40.47
C ALA A 19 7.60 -13.97 -40.17
N VAL A 20 7.28 -14.87 -41.08
CA VAL A 20 6.12 -15.78 -41.01
C VAL A 20 6.19 -16.64 -39.74
N GLY A 21 5.18 -16.54 -38.86
CA GLY A 21 4.97 -17.50 -37.76
C GLY A 21 4.84 -16.92 -36.35
N ILE A 22 5.10 -15.63 -36.12
CA ILE A 22 4.93 -14.98 -34.81
C ILE A 22 3.83 -13.92 -34.95
N GLN A 23 2.70 -14.11 -34.27
CA GLN A 23 1.64 -13.11 -34.17
C GLN A 23 2.19 -11.90 -33.38
N PRO A 24 2.28 -10.70 -33.97
CA PRO A 24 2.71 -9.51 -33.24
C PRO A 24 1.63 -9.12 -32.23
N THR A 25 1.90 -9.29 -30.94
CA THR A 25 0.92 -8.97 -29.89
C THR A 25 0.92 -7.46 -29.64
N THR A 26 -0.27 -6.86 -29.59
CA THR A 26 -0.52 -5.44 -29.29
C THR A 26 -0.44 -5.14 -27.79
N ALA A 27 0.43 -5.84 -27.07
CA ALA A 27 0.42 -5.94 -25.62
C ALA A 27 1.73 -5.36 -25.05
N PRO A 28 1.72 -4.64 -23.92
CA PRO A 28 0.61 -4.57 -22.95
C PRO A 28 -0.47 -3.55 -23.31
N LEU A 29 -1.71 -3.91 -22.98
CA LEU A 29 -2.89 -3.04 -23.02
C LEU A 29 -3.09 -2.30 -21.68
N ASN A 30 -2.51 -2.81 -20.59
CA ASN A 30 -2.60 -2.19 -19.27
C ASN A 30 -1.28 -2.34 -18.50
N VAL A 31 -0.79 -1.24 -17.93
CA VAL A 31 0.44 -1.21 -17.11
C VAL A 31 0.07 -0.94 -15.65
N ILE A 32 0.26 -1.92 -14.79
CA ILE A 32 0.03 -1.81 -13.35
C ILE A 32 1.36 -1.46 -12.69
N VAL A 33 1.43 -0.33 -12.00
CA VAL A 33 2.65 0.12 -11.31
C VAL A 33 2.47 0.00 -9.81
N GLN A 34 3.38 -0.69 -9.14
CA GLN A 34 3.41 -0.71 -7.67
C GLN A 34 3.97 0.61 -7.11
N PRO A 35 3.36 1.17 -6.05
CA PRO A 35 3.82 2.40 -5.41
C PRO A 35 5.32 2.42 -5.06
N GLN A 36 5.90 1.29 -4.66
CA GLN A 36 7.34 1.19 -4.34
C GLN A 36 8.24 1.66 -5.50
N VAL A 37 7.84 1.39 -6.75
CA VAL A 37 8.57 1.79 -7.95
C VAL A 37 8.63 3.31 -8.04
N VAL A 38 7.50 3.97 -7.83
CA VAL A 38 7.41 5.44 -7.87
C VAL A 38 8.34 6.06 -6.82
N PHE A 39 8.31 5.57 -5.57
CA PHE A 39 9.23 6.04 -4.53
C PHE A 39 10.70 5.81 -4.88
N SER A 40 11.02 4.67 -5.50
CA SER A 40 12.40 4.37 -5.90
C SER A 40 12.87 5.29 -7.04
N ILE A 41 12.00 5.64 -7.98
CA ILE A 41 12.27 6.62 -9.03
C ILE A 41 12.48 8.02 -8.44
N LEU A 42 11.64 8.41 -7.48
CA LEU A 42 11.77 9.70 -6.79
C LEU A 42 13.06 9.79 -5.95
N ASP A 43 13.41 8.74 -5.21
CA ASP A 43 14.68 8.67 -4.47
C ASP A 43 15.88 8.76 -5.43
N HIS A 44 15.82 8.08 -6.57
CA HIS A 44 16.85 8.21 -7.60
C HIS A 44 16.92 9.63 -8.19
N ALA A 45 15.77 10.29 -8.40
CA ALA A 45 15.71 11.68 -8.85
C ALA A 45 16.37 12.66 -7.86
N LEU A 46 16.25 12.41 -6.55
CA LEU A 46 16.85 13.23 -5.50
C LEU A 46 18.37 13.09 -5.40
N ARG A 47 18.92 11.93 -5.79
CA ARG A 47 20.37 11.64 -5.74
C ARG A 47 21.13 12.05 -7.01
N ARG A 48 20.41 12.63 -7.97
CA ARG A 48 20.94 13.03 -9.27
C ARG A 48 22.03 14.11 -9.13
N ASP A 49 23.02 14.06 -10.03
CA ASP A 49 23.96 15.17 -10.20
C ASP A 49 23.20 16.43 -10.65
N PRO A 50 23.35 17.59 -9.99
CA PRO A 50 22.69 18.84 -10.40
C PRO A 50 22.93 19.22 -11.87
N ALA A 51 23.98 18.72 -12.52
CA ALA A 51 24.25 18.95 -13.94
C ALA A 51 23.34 18.17 -14.89
N SER A 52 22.82 16.99 -14.49
CA SER A 52 21.89 16.23 -15.30
C SER A 52 20.45 16.61 -14.96
N ASN A 53 19.62 16.92 -15.95
CA ASN A 53 18.20 17.21 -15.71
C ASN A 53 17.30 15.98 -15.89
N ARG A 54 17.85 14.81 -16.22
CA ARG A 54 17.08 13.59 -16.49
C ARG A 54 17.71 12.39 -15.80
N VAL A 55 16.86 11.49 -15.33
CA VAL A 55 17.27 10.21 -14.78
C VAL A 55 16.73 9.09 -15.64
N ILE A 56 17.51 8.01 -15.77
CA ILE A 56 17.15 6.82 -16.54
C ILE A 56 17.40 5.59 -15.66
N GLY A 57 16.50 4.61 -15.75
CA GLY A 57 16.71 3.31 -15.15
C GLY A 57 15.83 2.24 -15.77
N ALA A 58 16.05 0.99 -15.37
CA ALA A 58 15.30 -0.17 -15.87
C ALA A 58 14.10 -0.48 -14.98
N LEU A 59 13.04 -0.98 -15.61
CA LEU A 59 11.82 -1.46 -14.96
C LEU A 59 11.79 -2.99 -14.98
N LEU A 60 11.40 -3.57 -13.84
CA LEU A 60 11.27 -5.00 -13.65
C LEU A 60 9.91 -5.34 -13.06
N GLY A 61 9.48 -6.55 -13.35
CA GLY A 61 8.23 -7.05 -12.81
C GLY A 61 7.77 -8.28 -13.55
N VAL A 62 6.46 -8.50 -13.56
CA VAL A 62 5.87 -9.74 -14.08
C VAL A 62 4.94 -9.38 -15.24
N ARG A 63 5.00 -10.18 -16.30
CA ARG A 63 4.04 -10.13 -17.40
C ARG A 63 3.01 -11.23 -17.18
N SER A 64 1.73 -10.92 -17.39
CA SER A 64 0.69 -11.96 -17.42
C SER A 64 0.95 -12.96 -18.55
N GLU A 65 0.47 -14.20 -18.40
CA GLU A 65 0.60 -15.25 -19.43
C GLU A 65 -0.08 -14.85 -20.74
N ASP A 66 -1.18 -14.08 -20.64
CA ASP A 66 -1.91 -13.53 -21.79
C ASP A 66 -1.17 -12.34 -22.44
N GLY A 67 -0.11 -11.82 -21.80
CA GLY A 67 0.69 -10.69 -22.24
C GLY A 67 0.01 -9.31 -22.18
N MET A 68 -1.31 -9.27 -21.98
CA MET A 68 -2.14 -8.05 -22.00
C MET A 68 -1.88 -7.12 -20.81
N GLU A 69 -1.57 -7.68 -19.65
CA GLU A 69 -1.28 -6.93 -18.43
C GLU A 69 0.18 -7.10 -18.03
N VAL A 70 0.79 -5.99 -17.61
CA VAL A 70 2.15 -5.97 -17.09
C VAL A 70 2.16 -5.30 -15.74
N GLU A 71 2.72 -5.99 -14.75
CA GLU A 71 2.85 -5.50 -13.38
C GLU A 71 4.31 -5.11 -13.11
N VAL A 72 4.56 -3.81 -12.99
CA VAL A 72 5.86 -3.24 -12.64
C VAL A 72 6.00 -3.26 -11.12
N ARG A 73 6.91 -4.10 -10.62
CA ARG A 73 7.11 -4.33 -9.19
C ARG A 73 8.37 -3.66 -8.64
N ASN A 74 9.43 -3.61 -9.45
CA ASN A 74 10.70 -3.06 -9.03
C ASN A 74 11.39 -2.27 -10.14
N CYS A 75 12.38 -1.47 -9.78
CA CYS A 75 13.21 -0.73 -10.72
C CYS A 75 14.62 -0.53 -10.17
N PHE A 76 15.59 -0.32 -11.05
CA PHE A 76 16.94 0.09 -10.63
C PHE A 76 17.49 1.19 -11.53
N ALA A 77 18.36 2.01 -10.95
CA ALA A 77 19.06 3.10 -11.60
C ALA A 77 20.05 2.58 -12.63
N ILE A 78 20.13 3.21 -13.81
CA ILE A 78 21.20 2.93 -14.78
C ILE A 78 22.02 4.21 -14.97
N ASN A 79 23.34 4.05 -14.81
CA ASN A 79 24.27 5.11 -15.12
C ASN A 79 24.23 5.37 -16.62
N HIS A 80 23.98 6.62 -16.98
CA HIS A 80 23.92 7.07 -18.35
C HIS A 80 24.76 8.34 -18.48
N THR A 81 25.41 8.49 -19.63
CA THR A 81 26.06 9.74 -20.00
C THR A 81 25.33 10.30 -21.21
N VAL A 82 25.03 11.60 -21.16
CA VAL A 82 24.35 12.32 -22.24
C VAL A 82 25.26 13.45 -22.72
N PRO A 83 26.30 13.16 -23.52
CA PRO A 83 26.86 14.18 -24.40
C PRO A 83 25.80 14.68 -25.40
N GLU A 84 26.05 15.86 -25.97
CA GLU A 84 25.07 16.62 -26.80
C GLU A 84 24.52 15.85 -28.02
N GLU A 85 25.20 14.79 -28.49
CA GLU A 85 24.82 14.03 -29.69
C GLU A 85 24.58 12.52 -29.47
N GLN A 86 24.95 11.95 -28.33
CA GLN A 86 24.88 10.50 -28.12
C GLN A 86 24.47 10.16 -26.68
N VAL A 87 23.62 9.15 -26.50
CA VAL A 87 23.34 8.60 -25.17
C VAL A 87 24.06 7.27 -25.06
N GLU A 88 24.98 7.18 -24.10
CA GLU A 88 25.65 5.92 -23.77
C GLU A 88 25.06 5.37 -22.48
N VAL A 89 24.58 4.12 -22.56
CA VAL A 89 24.02 3.36 -21.45
C VAL A 89 24.96 2.23 -21.12
N ASP A 90 25.31 2.07 -19.85
CA ASP A 90 26.17 0.96 -19.40
C ASP A 90 25.41 -0.38 -19.43
N VAL A 91 25.62 -1.11 -20.51
CA VAL A 91 24.99 -2.42 -20.78
C VAL A 91 25.47 -3.50 -19.81
N GLU A 92 26.75 -3.44 -19.43
CA GLU A 92 27.37 -4.45 -18.57
C GLU A 92 26.87 -4.31 -17.14
N TYR A 93 26.77 -3.06 -16.65
CA TYR A 93 26.11 -2.76 -15.39
C TYR A 93 24.66 -3.25 -15.38
N GLN A 94 23.88 -2.95 -16.43
CA GLN A 94 22.48 -3.40 -16.52
C GLN A 94 22.38 -4.93 -16.43
N LYS A 95 23.21 -5.68 -17.16
CA LYS A 95 23.20 -7.16 -17.14
C LYS A 95 23.56 -7.71 -15.77
N ASN A 96 24.61 -7.17 -15.15
CA ASN A 96 25.06 -7.60 -13.82
C ASN A 96 23.99 -7.30 -12.76
N MET A 97 23.40 -6.11 -12.78
CA MET A 97 22.35 -5.72 -11.84
C MET A 97 21.08 -6.55 -12.03
N LEU A 98 20.66 -6.77 -13.28
CA LEU A 98 19.53 -7.65 -13.59
C LEU A 98 19.78 -9.06 -13.05
N ALA A 99 20.98 -9.62 -13.25
CA ALA A 99 21.32 -10.94 -12.74
C ALA A 99 21.28 -11.02 -11.20
N LEU A 100 21.67 -9.94 -10.49
CA LEU A 100 21.56 -9.86 -9.04
C LEU A 100 20.10 -9.79 -8.58
N GLN A 101 19.29 -8.98 -9.25
CA GLN A 101 17.87 -8.84 -8.94
C GLN A 101 17.09 -10.14 -9.17
N LEU A 102 17.41 -10.87 -10.24
CA LEU A 102 16.83 -12.18 -10.54
C LEU A 102 17.24 -13.27 -9.53
N LYS A 103 18.37 -13.13 -8.83
CA LYS A 103 18.74 -14.05 -7.73
C LYS A 103 17.83 -13.88 -6.52
N ALA A 104 17.37 -12.65 -6.24
CA ALA A 104 16.41 -12.39 -5.18
C ALA A 104 14.99 -12.76 -5.62
N ASN A 105 14.59 -12.29 -6.81
CA ASN A 105 13.25 -12.46 -7.36
C ASN A 105 13.30 -13.12 -8.75
N PRO A 106 13.29 -14.45 -8.84
CA PRO A 106 13.45 -15.17 -10.12
C PRO A 106 12.22 -15.10 -11.04
N ARG A 107 11.08 -14.61 -10.54
CA ARG A 107 9.85 -14.43 -11.33
C ARG A 107 9.81 -13.10 -12.08
N GLU A 108 10.70 -12.17 -11.74
CA GLU A 108 10.77 -10.87 -12.40
C GLU A 108 11.44 -11.01 -13.77
N VAL A 109 11.07 -10.13 -14.70
CA VAL A 109 11.68 -10.01 -16.02
C VAL A 109 11.88 -8.52 -16.31
N LEU A 110 12.83 -8.19 -17.18
CA LEU A 110 12.99 -6.83 -17.68
C LEU A 110 11.74 -6.43 -18.49
N LEU A 111 11.07 -5.36 -18.06
CA LEU A 111 9.83 -4.89 -18.69
C LEU A 111 10.04 -3.67 -19.60
N GLY A 112 11.07 -2.88 -19.30
CA GLY A 112 11.38 -1.66 -20.04
C GLY A 112 12.24 -0.73 -19.21
N TRP A 113 11.98 0.57 -19.32
CA TRP A 113 12.77 1.61 -18.67
C TRP A 113 11.89 2.78 -18.22
N TYR A 114 12.41 3.56 -17.29
CA TYR A 114 11.75 4.75 -16.79
C TYR A 114 12.60 6.00 -16.94
N THR A 115 11.94 7.13 -16.88
CA THR A 115 12.58 8.43 -16.80
C THR A 115 11.77 9.43 -16.00
N THR A 116 12.44 10.50 -15.57
CA THR A 116 11.84 11.59 -14.79
C THR A 116 11.38 12.78 -15.64
N SER A 117 11.72 12.82 -16.92
CA SER A 117 11.26 13.86 -17.85
C SER A 117 9.92 13.47 -18.47
N LEU A 118 8.92 14.35 -18.39
CA LEU A 118 7.63 14.16 -19.07
C LEU A 118 7.74 14.41 -20.59
N GLU A 119 8.69 15.24 -21.02
CA GLU A 119 8.90 15.57 -22.43
C GLU A 119 9.64 14.44 -23.16
N LEU A 120 9.09 14.05 -24.31
CA LEU A 120 9.64 13.04 -25.19
C LEU A 120 10.60 13.67 -26.20
N ASN A 121 11.90 13.53 -25.97
CA ASN A 121 12.95 13.99 -26.89
C ASN A 121 13.39 12.89 -27.86
N ASN A 122 14.10 13.25 -28.94
CA ASN A 122 14.70 12.32 -29.91
C ASN A 122 15.59 11.25 -29.24
N PHE A 123 16.31 11.61 -28.18
CA PHE A 123 17.12 10.67 -27.39
C PHE A 123 16.29 9.54 -26.77
N SER A 124 15.02 9.81 -26.43
CA SER A 124 14.12 8.77 -25.89
C SER A 124 13.86 7.69 -26.92
N ALA A 125 13.79 8.03 -28.21
CA ALA A 125 13.60 7.06 -29.28
C ALA A 125 14.81 6.12 -29.42
N LEU A 126 16.03 6.66 -29.30
CA LEU A 126 17.27 5.88 -29.32
C LEU A 126 17.34 4.90 -28.14
N ILE A 127 17.05 5.38 -26.93
CA ILE A 127 17.05 4.54 -25.71
C ILE A 127 15.98 3.45 -25.81
N GLN A 128 14.80 3.80 -26.33
CA GLN A 128 13.71 2.86 -26.52
C GLN A 128 14.08 1.74 -27.49
N ASN A 129 14.70 2.06 -28.63
CA ASN A 129 15.14 1.07 -29.60
C ASN A 129 16.27 0.19 -29.03
N PHE A 130 17.16 0.78 -28.23
CA PHE A 130 18.18 0.03 -27.50
C PHE A 130 17.55 -0.97 -26.50
N CYS A 131 16.55 -0.53 -25.72
CA CYS A 131 15.83 -1.37 -24.76
C CYS A 131 14.90 -2.39 -25.41
N ALA A 132 14.48 -2.17 -26.67
CA ALA A 132 13.70 -3.11 -27.46
C ALA A 132 14.59 -4.12 -28.23
N SER A 133 15.91 -3.91 -28.26
CA SER A 133 16.84 -4.76 -29.01
C SER A 133 16.90 -6.19 -28.46
N SER A 134 17.11 -7.17 -29.35
CA SER A 134 17.18 -8.59 -28.97
C SER A 134 18.38 -8.96 -28.08
N ALA A 135 19.44 -8.15 -28.04
CA ALA A 135 20.69 -8.48 -27.35
C ALA A 135 20.72 -8.08 -25.86
N THR A 136 19.90 -7.09 -25.50
CA THR A 136 19.92 -6.44 -24.17
C THR A 136 18.51 -6.21 -23.61
N GLY A 137 17.50 -6.30 -24.46
CA GLY A 137 16.17 -5.77 -24.22
C GLY A 137 15.09 -6.81 -23.91
N THR A 138 13.85 -6.40 -24.13
CA THR A 138 12.64 -7.12 -23.72
C THR A 138 12.06 -8.06 -24.79
N PHE A 139 12.83 -8.34 -25.86
CA PHE A 139 12.39 -9.18 -26.97
C PHE A 139 11.95 -10.57 -26.47
N PRO A 140 10.80 -11.11 -26.92
CA PRO A 140 9.96 -10.71 -28.06
C PRO A 140 8.88 -9.66 -27.76
N HIS A 141 8.78 -9.18 -26.52
CA HIS A 141 7.72 -8.25 -26.12
C HIS A 141 8.16 -6.77 -26.21
N PRO A 142 7.25 -5.82 -26.46
CA PRO A 142 7.61 -4.41 -26.51
C PRO A 142 8.06 -3.90 -25.14
N ALA A 143 9.04 -3.00 -25.17
CA ALA A 143 9.57 -2.32 -24.00
C ALA A 143 8.63 -1.20 -23.56
N ILE A 144 8.35 -1.13 -22.26
CA ILE A 144 7.52 -0.08 -21.66
C ILE A 144 8.41 1.11 -21.29
N HIS A 145 7.99 2.32 -21.62
CA HIS A 145 8.60 3.57 -21.18
C HIS A 145 7.67 4.25 -20.17
N LEU A 146 8.11 4.37 -18.92
CA LEU A 146 7.39 5.07 -17.87
C LEU A 146 8.03 6.45 -17.61
N THR A 147 7.28 7.53 -17.77
CA THR A 147 7.70 8.88 -17.37
C THR A 147 7.03 9.24 -16.05
N VAL A 148 7.79 9.71 -15.05
CA VAL A 148 7.26 10.14 -13.74
C VAL A 148 7.71 11.57 -13.45
N SER A 149 6.77 12.46 -13.15
CA SER A 149 7.07 13.83 -12.75
C SER A 149 7.74 13.88 -11.37
N THR A 150 8.76 14.71 -11.25
CA THR A 150 9.55 14.89 -10.01
C THR A 150 9.37 16.28 -9.39
N GLU A 151 8.39 17.06 -9.84
CA GLU A 151 8.16 18.41 -9.33
C GLU A 151 7.61 18.39 -7.90
N ALA A 152 8.41 18.90 -6.95
CA ALA A 152 8.03 18.93 -5.54
C ALA A 152 6.79 19.82 -5.32
N GLY A 153 5.82 19.29 -4.57
CA GLY A 153 4.59 20.00 -4.20
C GLY A 153 3.44 19.87 -5.20
N LYS A 154 3.65 19.20 -6.34
CA LYS A 154 2.57 18.80 -7.25
C LYS A 154 2.19 17.33 -7.03
N GLU A 155 1.02 16.96 -7.53
CA GLU A 155 0.62 15.56 -7.59
C GLU A 155 1.56 14.77 -8.51
N ILE A 156 1.71 13.48 -8.21
CA ILE A 156 2.57 12.59 -9.00
C ILE A 156 1.87 12.32 -10.34
N GLU A 157 2.43 12.88 -11.41
CA GLU A 157 1.99 12.59 -12.77
C GLU A 157 2.87 11.49 -13.37
N ALA A 158 2.28 10.35 -13.70
CA ALA A 158 2.94 9.30 -14.47
C ALA A 158 2.32 9.19 -15.87
N LYS A 159 3.09 8.74 -16.86
CA LYS A 159 2.59 8.35 -18.18
C LYS A 159 3.35 7.12 -18.65
N ALA A 160 2.64 6.15 -19.21
CA ALA A 160 3.22 4.95 -19.77
C ALA A 160 3.10 4.98 -21.30
N TYR A 161 4.16 4.55 -21.98
CA TYR A 161 4.22 4.49 -23.43
C TYR A 161 4.79 3.15 -23.89
N ILE A 162 4.35 2.72 -25.07
CA ILE A 162 4.98 1.66 -25.86
C ILE A 162 5.52 2.25 -27.16
N SER A 163 6.47 1.57 -27.77
CA SER A 163 7.05 2.00 -29.05
C SER A 163 6.55 1.17 -30.22
N ALA A 164 6.23 1.85 -31.31
CA ALA A 164 6.13 1.26 -32.63
C ALA A 164 7.28 1.78 -33.51
N PRO A 165 8.05 0.93 -34.21
CA PRO A 165 9.06 1.39 -35.15
C PRO A 165 8.37 2.12 -36.31
N VAL A 166 8.85 3.32 -36.65
CA VAL A 166 8.29 4.13 -37.72
C VAL A 166 9.41 4.56 -38.65
N GLY A 167 9.34 4.13 -39.90
CA GLY A 167 10.32 4.53 -40.91
C GLY A 167 9.88 4.10 -42.31
N VAL A 168 10.29 4.88 -43.31
CA VAL A 168 10.02 4.60 -44.73
C VAL A 168 10.91 3.46 -45.23
N ASN A 169 12.12 3.34 -44.67
CA ASN A 169 13.12 2.31 -44.98
C ASN A 169 13.50 1.56 -43.69
N ALA A 170 13.99 0.32 -43.82
CA ALA A 170 14.35 -0.54 -42.67
C ALA A 170 15.41 0.08 -41.75
N GLU A 171 16.40 0.79 -42.31
CA GLU A 171 17.45 1.47 -41.54
C GLU A 171 16.89 2.64 -40.72
N ARG A 172 16.06 3.49 -41.33
CA ARG A 172 15.41 4.61 -40.61
C ARG A 172 14.38 4.14 -39.59
N ALA A 173 13.71 3.01 -39.85
CA ALA A 173 12.79 2.40 -38.89
C ALA A 173 13.51 1.87 -37.63
N ALA A 174 14.82 1.61 -37.71
CA ALA A 174 15.64 1.22 -36.56
C ALA A 174 16.10 2.42 -35.71
N GLU A 175 16.09 3.63 -36.26
CA GLU A 175 16.52 4.86 -35.58
C GLU A 175 15.33 5.72 -35.10
N SER A 176 14.14 5.51 -35.68
CA SER A 176 12.94 6.29 -35.38
C SER A 176 11.83 5.40 -34.82
N CYS A 177 11.26 5.79 -33.70
CA CYS A 177 10.08 5.13 -33.12
C CYS A 177 9.04 6.15 -32.67
N LEU A 178 7.77 5.75 -32.76
CA LEU A 178 6.63 6.51 -32.28
C LEU A 178 6.22 5.97 -30.91
N PHE A 179 6.05 6.88 -29.95
CA PHE A 179 5.50 6.56 -28.64
C PHE A 179 3.98 6.59 -28.69
N ILE A 180 3.37 5.47 -28.30
CA ILE A 180 1.93 5.31 -28.19
C ILE A 180 1.60 5.25 -26.69
N PRO A 181 0.74 6.14 -26.17
CA PRO A 181 0.36 6.11 -24.76
C PRO A 181 -0.43 4.84 -24.45
N VAL A 182 -0.17 4.26 -23.28
CA VAL A 182 -0.84 3.07 -22.77
C VAL A 182 -1.51 3.39 -21.43
N PRO A 183 -2.73 2.89 -21.18
CA PRO A 183 -3.37 2.99 -19.87
C PRO A 183 -2.46 2.45 -18.76
N TYR A 184 -2.38 3.18 -17.66
CA TYR A 184 -1.67 2.73 -16.47
C TYR A 184 -2.53 2.92 -15.22
N GLU A 185 -2.29 2.07 -14.23
CA GLU A 185 -2.94 2.12 -12.92
C GLU A 185 -1.85 1.98 -11.85
N ILE A 186 -1.86 2.86 -10.84
CA ILE A 186 -1.03 2.67 -9.64
C ILE A 186 -1.84 1.81 -8.67
N ARG A 187 -1.44 0.54 -8.52
CA ARG A 187 -2.16 -0.43 -7.69
C ARG A 187 -1.43 -0.67 -6.38
N TYR A 188 -2.13 -0.42 -5.28
CA TYR A 188 -1.63 -0.68 -3.95
C TYR A 188 -1.77 -2.16 -3.60
N VAL A 189 -0.67 -2.79 -3.17
CA VAL A 189 -0.73 -4.10 -2.52
C VAL A 189 -1.15 -3.89 -1.06
N VAL A 190 -1.97 -4.77 -0.48
CA VAL A 190 -2.51 -4.61 0.90
C VAL A 190 -1.41 -4.31 1.94
N ALA A 191 -0.27 -5.02 1.85
CA ALA A 191 0.86 -4.79 2.75
C ALA A 191 1.50 -3.41 2.56
N GLU A 192 1.61 -2.93 1.31
CA GLU A 192 2.11 -1.59 1.01
C GLU A 192 1.13 -0.51 1.42
N GLN A 193 -0.18 -0.74 1.22
CA GLN A 193 -1.23 0.20 1.59
C GLN A 193 -1.16 0.54 3.08
N ILE A 194 -1.07 -0.46 3.95
CA ILE A 194 -0.96 -0.24 5.40
C ILE A 194 0.32 0.52 5.76
N GLY A 195 1.45 0.18 5.13
CA GLY A 195 2.72 0.89 5.34
C GLY A 195 2.66 2.34 4.89
N LEU A 196 2.05 2.60 3.72
CA LEU A 196 1.89 3.94 3.16
C LEU A 196 0.89 4.78 3.95
N GLU A 197 -0.19 4.18 4.44
CA GLU A 197 -1.16 4.83 5.31
C GLU A 197 -0.48 5.30 6.61
N LEU A 198 0.33 4.43 7.22
CA LEU A 198 1.09 4.78 8.42
C LEU A 198 2.09 5.92 8.16
N ILE A 199 2.81 5.88 7.03
CA ILE A 199 3.74 6.95 6.63
C ILE A 199 2.97 8.25 6.35
N SER A 200 1.79 8.16 5.72
CA SER A 200 0.96 9.32 5.44
C SER A 200 0.45 9.99 6.71
N GLY A 201 0.13 9.22 7.76
CA GLY A 201 -0.24 9.74 9.07
C GLY A 201 0.89 10.51 9.77
N ALA A 202 2.15 10.28 9.39
CA ALA A 202 3.30 11.05 9.90
C ALA A 202 3.51 12.38 9.16
N LYS A 203 2.82 12.63 8.04
CA LYS A 203 2.97 13.84 7.22
C LYS A 203 2.58 15.11 7.99
N ASP A 204 1.49 15.03 8.75
CA ASP A 204 0.88 16.18 9.43
C ASP A 204 1.39 16.34 10.88
N VAL A 205 2.33 15.49 11.30
CA VAL A 205 2.94 15.53 12.64
C VAL A 205 4.31 16.21 12.57
N ASP A 206 4.51 17.27 13.36
CA ASP A 206 5.78 18.04 13.39
C ASP A 206 7.02 17.16 13.65
N ALA A 207 6.86 16.12 14.47
CA ALA A 207 7.93 15.17 14.79
C ALA A 207 8.25 14.18 13.65
N ARG A 208 7.46 14.15 12.56
CA ARG A 208 7.56 13.21 11.43
C ARG A 208 7.71 11.74 11.84
N ALA A 209 7.06 11.39 12.95
CA ALA A 209 7.08 10.04 13.51
C ALA A 209 5.64 9.64 13.81
N ALA A 210 5.22 8.49 13.27
CA ALA A 210 3.97 7.85 13.62
C ALA A 210 4.27 6.65 14.54
N PRO A 211 3.60 6.53 15.71
CA PRO A 211 3.68 5.30 16.48
C PRO A 211 3.08 4.15 15.68
N VAL A 212 3.67 2.96 15.80
CA VAL A 212 3.05 1.75 15.27
C VAL A 212 1.73 1.55 16.00
N VAL A 213 0.64 1.59 15.23
CA VAL A 213 -0.74 1.49 15.73
C VAL A 213 -0.93 0.11 16.32
N THR A 214 -1.59 0.03 17.48
CA THR A 214 -1.96 -1.26 18.06
C THR A 214 -3.08 -1.91 17.26
N ASP A 215 -3.21 -3.24 17.30
CA ASP A 215 -4.28 -3.95 16.59
C ASP A 215 -5.68 -3.42 16.96
N ALA A 216 -5.86 -2.99 18.22
CA ALA A 216 -7.12 -2.42 18.71
C ALA A 216 -7.43 -1.05 18.08
N GLU A 217 -6.46 -0.15 18.02
CA GLU A 217 -6.61 1.16 17.38
C GLU A 217 -6.78 1.03 15.85
N SER A 218 -6.15 0.04 15.23
CA SER A 218 -6.33 -0.28 13.81
C SER A 218 -7.77 -0.74 13.53
N LEU A 219 -8.33 -1.59 14.40
CA LEU A 219 -9.72 -2.01 14.31
C LEU A 219 -10.68 -0.84 14.51
N GLU A 220 -10.42 0.04 15.47
CA GLU A 220 -11.22 1.25 15.70
C GLU A 220 -11.29 2.14 14.44
N ARG A 221 -10.14 2.44 13.84
CA ARG A 221 -10.08 3.22 12.58
C ARG A 221 -10.80 2.53 11.43
N ALA A 222 -10.69 1.21 11.32
CA ALA A 222 -11.39 0.45 10.29
C ALA A 222 -12.92 0.51 10.47
N ILE A 223 -13.41 0.50 11.72
CA ILE A 223 -14.83 0.66 12.04
C ILE A 223 -15.29 2.09 11.71
N GLU A 224 -14.53 3.12 12.08
CA GLU A 224 -14.84 4.51 11.75
C GLU A 224 -14.88 4.72 10.23
N HIS A 225 -13.91 4.19 9.49
CA HIS A 225 -13.89 4.26 8.03
C HIS A 225 -15.07 3.51 7.41
N ALA A 226 -15.46 2.35 7.95
CA ALA A 226 -16.65 1.64 7.48
C ALA A 226 -17.95 2.43 7.75
N LEU A 227 -18.04 3.13 8.88
CA LEU A 227 -19.16 4.02 9.19
C LEU A 227 -19.23 5.22 8.23
N ASP A 228 -18.08 5.86 7.92
CA ASP A 228 -18.01 6.94 6.93
C ASP A 228 -18.46 6.47 5.53
N LEU A 229 -18.01 5.28 5.10
CA LEU A 229 -18.46 4.69 3.83
C LEU A 229 -19.98 4.44 3.80
N LEU A 230 -20.55 3.96 4.91
CA LEU A 230 -22.01 3.75 5.03
C LEU A 230 -22.76 5.08 5.03
N GLU A 231 -22.24 6.10 5.72
CA GLU A 231 -22.81 7.44 5.74
C GLU A 231 -22.81 8.05 4.34
N ARG A 232 -21.71 7.96 3.59
CA ARG A 232 -21.62 8.41 2.19
C ARG A 232 -22.61 7.70 1.26
N VAL A 233 -22.83 6.41 1.46
CA VAL A 233 -23.85 5.66 0.70
C VAL A 233 -25.25 6.14 1.08
N SER A 234 -25.53 6.34 2.37
CA SER A 234 -26.82 6.88 2.86
C SER A 234 -27.10 8.29 2.33
N GLU A 235 -26.08 9.15 2.31
CA GLU A 235 -26.14 10.51 1.76
C GLU A 235 -26.39 10.50 0.26
N TYR A 236 -25.87 9.51 -0.48
CA TYR A 236 -26.21 9.36 -1.89
C TYR A 236 -27.64 8.85 -2.13
N VAL A 237 -28.11 7.91 -1.32
CA VAL A 237 -29.42 7.27 -1.51
C VAL A 237 -30.58 8.20 -1.10
N SER A 238 -30.41 9.03 -0.08
CA SER A 238 -31.50 9.89 0.43
C SER A 238 -32.02 10.89 -0.64
N PRO A 239 -31.17 11.68 -1.32
CA PRO A 239 -31.60 12.60 -2.39
C PRO A 239 -32.13 11.91 -3.64
N VAL A 240 -31.72 10.66 -3.89
CA VAL A 240 -32.26 9.85 -4.99
C VAL A 240 -33.68 9.38 -4.67
N LEU A 241 -33.99 9.12 -3.40
CA LEU A 241 -35.34 8.82 -2.93
C LEU A 241 -36.24 10.07 -2.91
N ASP A 242 -35.66 11.23 -2.59
CA ASP A 242 -36.36 12.53 -2.60
C ASP A 242 -36.52 13.12 -4.01
N GLU A 243 -36.15 12.37 -5.06
CA GLU A 243 -36.20 12.76 -6.48
C GLU A 243 -35.36 14.00 -6.86
N GLU A 244 -34.40 14.39 -6.01
CA GLU A 244 -33.53 15.55 -6.24
C GLU A 244 -32.36 15.24 -7.20
N ARG A 245 -31.99 13.96 -7.32
CA ARG A 245 -30.85 13.49 -8.14
C ARG A 245 -31.24 12.32 -9.03
N GLU A 246 -30.75 12.32 -10.28
CA GLU A 246 -31.02 11.23 -11.23
C GLU A 246 -30.48 9.88 -10.71
N PRO A 247 -31.32 8.82 -10.71
CA PRO A 247 -30.91 7.51 -10.24
C PRO A 247 -29.95 6.82 -11.22
N ASN A 248 -28.89 6.23 -10.68
CA ASN A 248 -28.01 5.34 -11.43
C ASN A 248 -28.38 3.88 -11.16
N ASN A 249 -28.99 3.23 -12.16
CA ASN A 249 -29.46 1.85 -12.04
C ASN A 249 -28.33 0.84 -11.78
N ALA A 250 -27.12 1.06 -12.33
CA ALA A 250 -25.99 0.17 -12.11
C ALA A 250 -25.52 0.21 -10.66
N LEU A 251 -25.48 1.41 -10.06
CA LEU A 251 -25.14 1.58 -8.65
C LEU A 251 -26.22 0.99 -7.72
N GLY A 252 -27.51 1.21 -8.04
CA GLY A 252 -28.61 0.61 -7.28
C GLY A 252 -28.57 -0.92 -7.27
N GLN A 253 -28.27 -1.54 -8.42
CA GLN A 253 -28.12 -2.98 -8.52
C GLN A 253 -26.89 -3.48 -7.73
N PHE A 254 -25.78 -2.76 -7.77
CA PHE A 254 -24.59 -3.07 -6.99
C PHE A 254 -24.88 -3.03 -5.47
N LEU A 255 -25.54 -1.98 -4.99
CA LEU A 255 -25.92 -1.84 -3.57
C LEU A 255 -26.88 -2.95 -3.13
N MET A 256 -27.86 -3.30 -3.96
CA MET A 256 -28.78 -4.39 -3.67
C MET A 256 -28.05 -5.74 -3.54
N ASN A 257 -27.10 -6.01 -4.44
CA ASN A 257 -26.27 -7.21 -4.37
C ASN A 257 -25.39 -7.19 -3.11
N ALA A 258 -24.76 -6.06 -2.79
CA ALA A 258 -23.92 -5.93 -1.58
C ALA A 258 -24.72 -6.17 -0.29
N LEU A 259 -25.92 -5.59 -0.16
CA LEU A 259 -26.79 -5.81 1.00
C LEU A 259 -27.35 -7.23 1.05
N SER A 260 -27.53 -7.89 -0.09
CA SER A 260 -27.97 -9.28 -0.14
C SER A 260 -26.91 -10.28 0.35
N LEU A 261 -25.63 -9.90 0.29
CA LEU A 261 -24.50 -10.67 0.82
C LEU A 261 -24.34 -10.53 2.33
N ALA A 262 -25.06 -9.61 2.98
CA ALA A 262 -25.03 -9.47 4.42
C ALA A 262 -25.47 -10.79 5.08
N PRO A 263 -24.65 -11.38 5.96
CA PRO A 263 -24.94 -12.67 6.54
C PRO A 263 -26.20 -12.57 7.41
N LYS A 264 -27.26 -13.30 7.00
CA LYS A 264 -28.53 -13.39 7.72
C LYS A 264 -28.40 -14.39 8.86
N VAL A 265 -27.60 -14.07 9.87
CA VAL A 265 -27.44 -14.89 11.08
C VAL A 265 -28.37 -14.34 12.16
N ASP A 266 -29.01 -15.23 12.91
CA ASP A 266 -29.79 -14.82 14.08
C ASP A 266 -28.86 -14.16 15.11
N ALA A 267 -29.28 -13.02 15.66
CA ALA A 267 -28.50 -12.27 16.63
C ALA A 267 -28.18 -13.11 17.88
N ALA A 268 -29.09 -14.02 18.27
CA ALA A 268 -28.89 -14.91 19.40
C ALA A 268 -27.72 -15.89 19.19
N ASP A 269 -27.58 -16.45 17.99
CA ASP A 269 -26.50 -17.38 17.66
C ASP A 269 -25.15 -16.67 17.60
N VAL A 270 -25.08 -15.47 17.01
CA VAL A 270 -23.86 -14.66 16.98
C VAL A 270 -23.36 -14.33 18.39
N VAL A 271 -24.27 -13.92 19.28
CA VAL A 271 -23.92 -13.60 20.68
C VAL A 271 -23.44 -14.84 21.43
N ARG A 272 -24.08 -15.99 21.21
CA ARG A 272 -23.64 -17.26 21.83
C ARG A 272 -22.24 -17.63 21.36
N ASP A 273 -21.99 -17.60 20.06
CA ASP A 273 -20.73 -18.05 19.49
C ASP A 273 -19.58 -17.08 19.84
N LEU A 274 -19.85 -15.77 19.87
CA LEU A 274 -18.91 -14.75 20.35
C LEU A 274 -18.58 -14.96 21.83
N ASN A 275 -19.57 -15.22 22.68
CA ASN A 275 -19.34 -15.47 24.10
C ASN A 275 -18.49 -16.73 24.33
N ASN A 276 -18.75 -17.81 23.59
CA ASN A 276 -17.93 -19.02 23.65
C ASN A 276 -16.48 -18.71 23.25
N HIS A 277 -16.28 -17.98 22.17
CA HIS A 277 -14.94 -17.58 21.72
C HIS A 277 -14.21 -16.69 22.75
N ILE A 278 -14.91 -15.73 23.37
CA ILE A 278 -14.36 -14.89 24.43
C ILE A 278 -13.96 -15.74 25.64
N GLN A 279 -14.78 -16.70 26.04
CA GLN A 279 -14.47 -17.61 27.15
C GLN A 279 -13.17 -18.39 26.86
N ASP A 280 -13.03 -18.94 25.66
CA ASP A 280 -11.82 -19.67 25.25
C ASP A 280 -10.56 -18.78 25.29
N ILE A 281 -10.64 -17.56 24.74
CA ILE A 281 -9.55 -16.60 24.78
C ILE A 281 -9.18 -16.22 26.22
N LEU A 282 -10.17 -16.00 27.09
CA LEU A 282 -9.95 -15.65 28.49
C LEU A 282 -9.22 -16.77 29.25
N VAL A 283 -9.57 -18.03 28.99
CA VAL A 283 -8.88 -19.19 29.58
C VAL A 283 -7.42 -19.24 29.15
N VAL A 284 -7.13 -19.04 27.87
CA VAL A 284 -5.75 -19.01 27.35
C VAL A 284 -4.95 -17.84 27.93
N SER A 285 -5.55 -16.65 28.01
CA SER A 285 -4.93 -15.46 28.60
C SER A 285 -4.64 -15.67 30.09
N TYR A 286 -5.58 -16.25 30.84
CA TYR A 286 -5.41 -16.57 32.25
C TYR A 286 -4.28 -17.57 32.49
N LEU A 287 -4.22 -18.64 31.70
CA LEU A 287 -3.15 -19.63 31.76
C LEU A 287 -1.79 -19.00 31.46
N THR A 288 -1.71 -18.16 30.42
CA THR A 288 -0.48 -17.45 30.03
C THR A 288 0.02 -16.53 31.14
N ASN A 289 -0.89 -15.77 31.77
CA ASN A 289 -0.55 -14.91 32.90
C ASN A 289 -0.09 -15.73 34.11
N THR A 290 -0.74 -16.86 34.40
CA THR A 290 -0.33 -17.76 35.48
C THR A 290 1.08 -18.29 35.24
N ILE A 291 1.39 -18.77 34.04
CA ILE A 291 2.74 -19.24 33.67
C ILE A 291 3.76 -18.09 33.80
N ARG A 292 3.43 -16.89 33.31
CA ARG A 292 4.32 -15.72 33.44
C ARG A 292 4.60 -15.37 34.90
N THR A 293 3.59 -15.39 35.76
CA THR A 293 3.78 -15.14 37.21
C THR A 293 4.59 -16.24 37.89
N GLN A 294 4.41 -17.51 37.52
CA GLN A 294 5.22 -18.61 38.03
C GLN A 294 6.69 -18.50 37.58
N ILE A 295 6.94 -18.05 36.34
CA ILE A 295 8.30 -17.80 35.85
C ILE A 295 8.95 -16.66 36.64
N ASP A 296 8.28 -15.51 36.84
CA ASP A 296 8.82 -14.38 37.63
C ASP A 296 9.08 -14.79 39.08
N LEU A 297 8.16 -15.55 39.70
CA LEU A 297 8.35 -16.09 41.05
C LEU A 297 9.53 -17.05 41.12
N SER A 298 9.67 -17.97 40.16
CA SER A 298 10.79 -18.91 40.09
C SER A 298 12.13 -18.19 39.95
N GLN A 299 12.22 -17.19 39.08
CA GLN A 299 13.42 -16.36 38.89
C GLN A 299 13.78 -15.59 40.16
N ARG A 300 12.79 -15.03 40.86
CA ARG A 300 12.99 -14.33 42.14
C ARG A 300 13.41 -15.27 43.27
N LEU A 301 12.84 -16.47 43.33
CA LEU A 301 13.24 -17.46 44.34
C LEU A 301 14.65 -17.97 44.09
N ALA A 302 15.01 -18.28 42.85
CA ALA A 302 16.37 -18.69 42.48
C ALA A 302 17.41 -17.62 42.83
N THR A 303 17.10 -16.35 42.59
CA THR A 303 17.98 -15.23 42.97
C THR A 303 18.00 -14.98 44.48
N ALA A 304 16.87 -15.14 45.19
CA ALA A 304 16.81 -15.00 46.65
C ALA A 304 17.58 -16.11 47.39
N THR A 305 17.58 -17.35 46.89
CA THR A 305 18.40 -18.43 47.46
C THR A 305 19.90 -18.16 47.35
N ILE A 306 20.34 -17.44 46.31
CA ILE A 306 21.74 -17.02 46.18
C ILE A 306 22.08 -15.94 47.23
N THR A 307 21.12 -15.09 47.61
CA THR A 307 21.34 -14.07 48.66
C THR A 307 21.25 -14.61 50.09
N LEU A 308 20.45 -15.65 50.34
CA LEU A 308 20.39 -16.32 51.65
C LEU A 308 21.57 -17.28 51.88
N GLY A 309 22.20 -17.77 50.81
CA GLY A 309 23.41 -18.61 50.89
C GLY A 309 24.72 -17.84 51.13
N SER A 310 24.69 -16.51 51.22
CA SER A 310 25.91 -15.68 51.37
C SER A 310 26.05 -14.95 52.72
N THR A 311 25.23 -15.28 53.73
CA THR A 311 25.32 -14.61 55.04
C THR A 311 26.23 -15.29 56.05
N ASP A 312 26.81 -16.46 55.75
CA ASP A 312 27.82 -17.10 56.61
C ASP A 312 29.08 -17.50 55.81
N ALA A 313 29.92 -16.53 55.45
CA ALA A 313 31.38 -16.67 55.39
C ALA A 313 32.11 -15.42 54.85
N ILE A 314 32.91 -14.83 55.75
CA ILE A 314 34.20 -14.15 55.51
C ILE A 314 34.16 -12.68 55.05
N GLY A 315 34.52 -11.80 56.01
CA GLY A 315 34.95 -10.45 55.75
C GLY A 315 36.32 -10.39 55.07
N GLY A 316 36.51 -9.38 54.21
CA GLY A 316 37.79 -9.12 53.54
C GLY A 316 37.66 -8.08 52.43
N ASN A 317 38.02 -6.84 52.78
CA ASN A 317 38.21 -5.64 51.96
C ASN A 317 38.73 -5.85 50.51
N THR A 318 38.16 -5.17 49.51
CA THR A 318 38.83 -4.23 48.57
C THR A 318 37.90 -3.81 47.41
N GLY A 319 37.96 -2.54 47.02
CA GLY A 319 36.95 -1.86 46.20
C GLY A 319 37.12 -1.92 44.68
N GLY A 320 36.10 -1.41 43.98
CA GLY A 320 36.14 -1.16 42.54
C GLY A 320 34.79 -0.72 41.96
N ARG A 321 34.79 0.43 41.28
CA ARG A 321 33.69 1.08 40.51
C ARG A 321 33.04 0.09 39.51
N GLY A 322 31.79 0.19 39.04
CA GLY A 322 31.01 1.36 38.69
C GLY A 322 29.66 1.02 38.00
N ARG A 323 28.71 1.94 38.21
CA ARG A 323 27.37 2.21 37.69
C ARG A 323 27.01 1.89 36.21
N ARG A 324 25.84 1.24 36.00
CA ARG A 324 24.81 1.38 34.91
C ARG A 324 23.81 0.22 35.12
N GLU A 325 22.48 0.28 35.03
CA GLU A 325 21.50 1.20 34.45
C GLU A 325 20.16 0.93 35.17
N ARG A 326 19.53 1.95 35.75
CA ARG A 326 18.19 1.86 36.35
C ARG A 326 17.41 3.11 35.96
N ARG A 327 16.84 3.12 34.76
CA ARG A 327 15.80 4.05 34.33
C ARG A 327 14.94 3.35 33.28
N ALA A 328 13.75 2.89 33.68
CA ALA A 328 12.53 2.79 32.84
C ALA A 328 11.41 1.97 33.53
N TRP A 329 11.17 2.12 34.82
CA TRP A 329 9.96 1.54 35.46
C TRP A 329 9.31 2.62 36.32
N GLY A 330 8.54 3.50 35.67
CA GLY A 330 7.86 4.61 36.33
C GLY A 330 6.68 5.24 35.57
N ALA A 331 6.30 4.74 34.39
CA ALA A 331 5.29 5.42 33.56
C ALA A 331 3.98 4.65 33.32
N TRP A 332 3.87 3.36 33.65
CA TRP A 332 2.69 2.54 33.28
C TRP A 332 1.68 2.27 34.40
N ARG A 333 1.81 2.93 35.57
CA ARG A 333 0.98 2.63 36.76
C ARG A 333 -0.01 3.73 37.18
N LYS A 334 -0.28 4.72 36.32
CA LYS A 334 -1.15 5.87 36.66
C LYS A 334 -2.50 5.95 35.90
N GLY A 335 -2.87 4.95 35.09
CA GLY A 335 -4.14 4.99 34.32
C GLY A 335 -5.33 4.24 34.89
N TRP A 336 -5.20 3.51 36.01
CA TRP A 336 -6.21 2.49 36.41
C TRP A 336 -6.83 2.68 37.79
N LYS A 337 -6.96 3.94 38.26
CA LYS A 337 -7.56 4.22 39.59
C LYS A 337 -8.60 5.34 39.67
N GLU A 338 -9.08 5.88 38.57
CA GLU A 338 -10.28 6.75 38.57
C GLU A 338 -11.30 6.19 37.57
N GLY A 339 -12.53 5.99 38.03
CA GLY A 339 -13.61 5.40 37.22
C GLY A 339 -14.28 4.17 37.83
N ARG A 340 -14.45 4.11 39.16
CA ARG A 340 -15.37 3.18 39.80
C ARG A 340 -16.69 3.88 40.10
N THR A 341 -17.45 4.24 39.07
CA THR A 341 -18.86 4.62 39.20
C THR A 341 -19.72 3.36 39.12
N ARG A 342 -20.55 3.25 40.16
CA ARG A 342 -21.45 2.15 40.50
C ARG A 342 -22.64 2.11 39.53
N TRP A 343 -22.69 1.13 38.64
CA TRP A 343 -23.91 0.82 37.89
C TRP A 343 -24.71 -0.24 38.64
N SER A 344 -25.86 0.16 39.18
CA SER A 344 -26.83 -0.67 39.87
C SER A 344 -27.95 -1.00 38.89
N TRP A 345 -28.01 -2.25 38.40
CA TRP A 345 -29.20 -2.77 37.73
C TRP A 345 -30.24 -3.14 38.79
N ARG A 346 -31.37 -2.43 38.78
CA ARG A 346 -32.56 -2.80 39.56
C ARG A 346 -33.67 -3.12 38.56
N CYS A 347 -34.03 -4.40 38.46
CA CYS A 347 -35.26 -4.84 37.82
C CYS A 347 -36.46 -4.25 38.56
N ALA A 348 -37.39 -3.63 37.84
CA ALA A 348 -38.70 -3.30 38.34
C ALA A 348 -39.73 -3.95 37.41
N THR A 349 -40.29 -5.07 37.86
CA THR A 349 -41.57 -5.61 37.43
C THR A 349 -42.58 -5.22 38.49
N GLU A 350 -43.63 -4.47 38.12
CA GLU A 350 -45.02 -4.59 38.58
C GLU A 350 -45.81 -3.36 38.11
N GLY A 351 -46.95 -3.63 37.48
CA GLY A 351 -47.88 -2.61 36.99
C GLY A 351 -48.98 -2.29 38.01
N ALA A 352 -49.78 -1.26 37.70
CA ALA A 352 -51.23 -1.22 37.91
C ALA A 352 -51.80 0.13 37.41
N GLU A 353 -52.85 -0.01 36.59
CA GLU A 353 -54.13 0.71 36.66
C GLU A 353 -54.22 2.26 36.56
N GLY A 354 -54.66 2.65 35.37
CA GLY A 354 -55.71 3.63 35.05
C GLY A 354 -56.31 4.56 36.11
N ALA A 355 -56.42 5.84 35.73
CA ALA A 355 -57.57 6.68 36.06
C ALA A 355 -57.79 7.78 35.01
N LYS A 356 -58.98 7.74 34.39
CA LYS A 356 -59.59 8.83 33.60
C LYS A 356 -59.84 10.06 34.48
N ARG A 357 -59.72 11.26 33.91
CA ARG A 357 -60.75 12.33 33.86
C ARG A 357 -60.15 13.59 33.22
N GLY A 358 -60.88 14.15 32.26
CA GLY A 358 -60.47 15.34 31.50
C GLY A 358 -61.04 16.65 32.03
N VAL A 359 -61.22 17.55 31.05
CA VAL A 359 -61.97 18.82 31.01
C VAL A 359 -61.07 20.05 30.82
N ASP A 360 -61.29 20.72 29.68
CA ASP A 360 -61.30 22.17 29.33
C ASP A 360 -60.20 23.09 29.91
N ASP A 361 -59.73 24.16 29.26
CA ASP A 361 -60.38 25.07 28.31
C ASP A 361 -59.31 25.99 27.67
N GLY A 362 -59.57 26.46 26.45
CA GLY A 362 -59.55 27.89 26.12
C GLY A 362 -58.26 28.71 25.93
N ARG A 363 -58.11 29.19 24.68
CA ARG A 363 -57.54 30.49 24.21
C ARG A 363 -56.01 30.61 24.14
N ALA A 364 -55.41 31.17 23.08
CA ALA A 364 -55.90 31.94 21.92
C ALA A 364 -55.00 31.68 20.70
#